data_AF-A0A3B5QVS6-F1
#
_entry.id   AF-A0A3B5QVS6-F1
#
_cell.length_a   1.000
_cell.length_b   1.000
_cell.length_c   1.000
_cell.angle_alpha   90.00
_cell.angle_beta   90.00
_cell.angle_gamma   90.00
#
_symmetry.space_group_name_H-M   'P 1'
#
loop_
_entity.id
_entity.type
_entity.pdbx_description
1 polymer ?
#
loop_
_entity_poly.entity_id
_entity_poly.type
_entity_poly.pdbx_seq_one_letter_code
_entity_poly.pdbx_strand_id
1 'polypeptide(L)'
;METRLRSTEEQLDQSKNQSAVLEVRLRVSERRLEEQETGSSADILVQLKSTEAQLVQLKNHTAVLEVRLRVSEKILEDLKNENSELVSKLRARETQLEDQKTTNINMETRLRSTEEHLDQLKNQSAVLEVRLRVSERRLEEQETGSSAQFSWMESRLTDEQRRTAEFETQLSAVTFRLNVTKELLDDLKKQSLAGAAELASLSERLTAAQGNTEDEVKVAFSAGLTDSGIVGPFDEETTLIFSKTITNVGRGYNSSAGVFTAPVTGLYFFSFTAADYLKGYMGLYLYRNEQQVTFSLDLNDHGGYASMTSAVALQLDRGDRVRLALPASYRLYDDSRNFSVFSGFLLFPV
;
A
#
# COMPACT_ATOMS: atom_id res chain seq x y z
N MET A 1 188.93 -84.89 12.79
CA MET A 1 188.54 -83.74 13.64
C MET A 1 188.63 -82.39 12.89
N GLU A 2 189.26 -82.33 11.70
CA GLU A 2 189.33 -81.11 10.86
C GLU A 2 188.11 -80.86 9.94
N THR A 3 187.25 -81.86 9.70
CA THR A 3 186.07 -81.70 8.83
C THR A 3 184.88 -80.99 9.49
N ARG A 4 184.89 -80.81 10.82
CA ARG A 4 183.81 -80.14 11.56
C ARG A 4 183.90 -78.61 11.59
N LEU A 5 185.11 -78.03 11.44
CA LEU A 5 185.30 -76.58 11.50
C LEU A 5 184.96 -75.84 10.19
N ARG A 6 185.13 -76.50 9.04
CA ARG A 6 184.81 -75.89 7.73
C ARG A 6 183.30 -75.76 7.48
N SER A 7 182.52 -76.70 8.01
CA SER A 7 181.06 -76.67 7.96
C SER A 7 180.45 -75.56 8.84
N THR A 8 181.13 -75.15 9.91
CA THR A 8 180.64 -74.08 10.79
C THR A 8 180.88 -72.68 10.22
N GLU A 9 181.93 -72.48 9.42
CA GLU A 9 182.18 -71.19 8.75
C GLU A 9 181.20 -70.94 7.59
N GLU A 10 180.89 -71.97 6.79
CA GLU A 10 179.87 -71.85 5.73
C GLU A 10 178.46 -71.58 6.31
N GLN A 11 178.13 -72.20 7.45
CA GLN A 11 176.87 -71.91 8.15
C GLN A 11 176.81 -70.48 8.70
N LEU A 12 177.96 -69.92 9.12
CA LEU A 12 178.01 -68.54 9.61
C LEU A 12 177.82 -67.52 8.49
N ASP A 13 178.45 -67.72 7.33
CA ASP A 13 178.25 -66.83 6.18
C ASP A 13 176.85 -66.97 5.58
N GLN A 14 176.29 -68.18 5.57
CA GLN A 14 174.89 -68.39 5.21
C GLN A 14 173.94 -67.69 6.19
N SER A 15 174.24 -67.71 7.49
CA SER A 15 173.48 -67.01 8.52
C SER A 15 173.58 -65.49 8.40
N LYS A 16 174.77 -64.94 8.11
CA LYS A 16 174.95 -63.50 7.85
C LYS A 16 174.21 -63.05 6.61
N ASN A 17 174.23 -63.83 5.54
CA ASN A 17 173.51 -63.52 4.31
C ASN A 17 171.99 -63.63 4.52
N GLN A 18 171.51 -64.62 5.29
CA GLN A 18 170.13 -64.70 5.73
C GLN A 18 169.73 -63.50 6.60
N SER A 19 170.60 -63.04 7.50
CA SER A 19 170.36 -61.85 8.33
C SER A 19 170.25 -60.57 7.49
N ALA A 20 171.13 -60.38 6.51
CA ALA A 20 171.06 -59.24 5.59
C ALA A 20 169.79 -59.26 4.73
N VAL A 21 169.39 -60.44 4.23
CA VAL A 21 168.13 -60.60 3.50
C VAL A 21 166.91 -60.32 4.40
N LEU A 22 166.95 -60.77 5.66
CA LEU A 22 165.88 -60.49 6.63
C LEU A 22 165.79 -59.00 6.95
N GLU A 23 166.90 -58.28 7.12
CA GLU A 23 166.89 -56.82 7.31
C GLU A 23 166.30 -56.08 6.10
N VAL A 24 166.65 -56.48 4.88
CA VAL A 24 166.06 -55.88 3.66
C VAL A 24 164.56 -56.18 3.58
N ARG A 25 164.14 -57.42 3.87
CA ARG A 25 162.70 -57.77 3.91
C ARG A 25 161.96 -57.00 5.00
N LEU A 26 162.58 -56.80 6.16
CA LEU A 26 162.02 -56.02 7.26
C LEU A 26 161.82 -54.56 6.81
N ARG A 27 162.84 -53.92 6.24
CA ARG A 27 162.72 -52.53 5.72
C ARG A 27 161.66 -52.39 4.63
N VAL A 28 161.51 -53.40 3.77
CA VAL A 28 160.46 -53.40 2.73
C VAL A 28 159.08 -53.61 3.34
N SER A 29 158.94 -54.47 4.34
CA SER A 29 157.66 -54.65 5.05
C SER A 29 157.28 -53.43 5.88
N GLU A 30 158.24 -52.77 6.52
CA GLU A 30 158.04 -51.52 7.27
C GLU A 30 157.59 -50.41 6.33
N ARG A 31 158.26 -50.23 5.17
CA ARG A 31 157.79 -49.28 4.14
C ARG A 31 156.39 -49.60 3.62
N ARG A 32 156.09 -50.87 3.36
CA ARG A 32 154.76 -51.28 2.89
C ARG A 32 153.68 -51.05 3.95
N LEU A 33 154.01 -51.26 5.23
CA LEU A 33 153.13 -50.92 6.35
C LEU A 33 152.92 -49.42 6.45
N GLU A 34 153.98 -48.61 6.37
CA GLU A 34 153.88 -47.15 6.37
C GLU A 34 153.10 -46.62 5.16
N GLU A 35 153.34 -47.13 3.96
CA GLU A 35 152.59 -46.77 2.74
C GLU A 35 151.11 -47.19 2.82
N GLN A 36 150.82 -48.35 3.42
CA GLN A 36 149.46 -48.83 3.63
C GLN A 36 148.73 -48.05 4.73
N GLU A 37 149.40 -47.72 5.84
CA GLU A 37 148.86 -46.88 6.91
C GLU A 37 148.64 -45.45 6.43
N THR A 38 149.59 -44.86 5.71
CA THR A 38 149.44 -43.51 5.13
C THR A 38 148.39 -43.47 4.03
N GLY A 39 148.33 -44.48 3.16
CA GLY A 39 147.28 -44.61 2.14
C GLY A 39 145.88 -44.80 2.74
N SER A 40 145.73 -45.71 3.71
CA SER A 40 144.46 -45.92 4.41
C SER A 40 144.04 -44.70 5.24
N SER A 41 144.99 -44.00 5.88
CA SER A 41 144.73 -42.77 6.62
C SER A 41 144.31 -41.63 5.69
N ALA A 42 144.93 -41.51 4.52
CA ALA A 42 144.53 -40.55 3.49
C ALA A 42 143.13 -40.82 2.94
N ASP A 43 142.78 -42.09 2.65
CA ASP A 43 141.45 -42.48 2.18
C ASP A 43 140.36 -42.19 3.22
N ILE A 44 140.62 -42.51 4.50
CA ILE A 44 139.71 -42.17 5.62
C ILE A 44 139.52 -40.65 5.72
N LEU A 45 140.59 -39.86 5.56
CA LEU A 45 140.53 -38.40 5.64
C LEU A 45 139.73 -37.80 4.48
N VAL A 46 139.83 -38.36 3.27
CA VAL A 46 138.99 -37.98 2.12
C VAL A 46 137.51 -38.32 2.37
N GLN A 47 137.21 -39.52 2.90
CA GLN A 47 135.84 -39.89 3.27
C GLN A 47 135.28 -39.00 4.39
N LEU A 48 136.10 -38.66 5.40
CA LEU A 48 135.71 -37.75 6.48
C LEU A 48 135.38 -36.36 5.93
N LYS A 49 136.24 -35.78 5.07
CA LYS A 49 135.97 -34.49 4.42
C LYS A 49 134.71 -34.52 3.56
N SER A 50 134.49 -35.62 2.84
CA SER A 50 133.29 -35.81 2.01
C SER A 50 132.02 -35.89 2.87
N THR A 51 132.04 -36.68 3.95
CA THR A 51 130.91 -36.81 4.88
C THR A 51 130.64 -35.54 5.68
N GLU A 52 131.68 -34.79 6.07
CA GLU A 52 131.56 -33.46 6.66
C GLU A 52 130.90 -32.48 5.68
N ALA A 53 131.30 -32.49 4.41
CA ALA A 53 130.66 -31.66 3.38
C ALA A 53 129.17 -32.02 3.19
N GLN A 54 128.84 -33.32 3.18
CA GLN A 54 127.45 -33.80 3.12
C GLN A 54 126.64 -33.40 4.36
N LEU A 55 127.23 -33.46 5.57
CA LEU A 55 126.59 -33.01 6.82
C LEU A 55 126.31 -31.51 6.79
N VAL A 56 127.25 -30.70 6.32
CA VAL A 56 127.05 -29.25 6.13
C VAL A 56 125.92 -28.99 5.13
N GLN A 57 125.89 -29.73 4.02
CA GLN A 57 124.83 -29.61 3.02
C GLN A 57 123.45 -30.01 3.58
N LEU A 58 123.36 -31.10 4.34
CA LEU A 58 122.13 -31.53 5.02
C LEU A 58 121.68 -30.48 6.04
N LYS A 59 122.60 -29.94 6.84
CA LYS A 59 122.30 -28.88 7.81
C LYS A 59 121.74 -27.62 7.13
N ASN A 60 122.33 -27.22 6.01
CA ASN A 60 121.82 -26.11 5.20
C ASN A 60 120.43 -26.41 4.63
N HIS A 61 120.19 -27.62 4.13
CA HIS A 61 118.88 -28.01 3.62
C HIS A 61 117.81 -28.02 4.72
N THR A 62 118.13 -28.55 5.91
CA THR A 62 117.23 -28.53 7.07
C THR A 62 116.89 -27.09 7.48
N ALA A 63 117.87 -26.20 7.54
CA ALA A 63 117.63 -24.78 7.86
C ALA A 63 116.69 -24.12 6.84
N VAL A 64 116.85 -24.40 5.54
CA VAL A 64 115.94 -23.90 4.50
C VAL A 64 114.53 -24.48 4.67
N LEU A 65 114.40 -25.77 4.99
CA LEU A 65 113.11 -26.41 5.24
C LEU A 65 112.40 -25.83 6.47
N GLU A 66 113.12 -25.55 7.56
CA GLU A 66 112.55 -24.90 8.75
C GLU A 66 112.02 -23.49 8.43
N VAL A 67 112.77 -22.70 7.66
CA VAL A 67 112.31 -21.37 7.22
C VAL A 67 111.06 -21.50 6.34
N ARG A 68 111.04 -22.43 5.38
CA ARG A 68 109.86 -22.68 4.53
C ARG A 68 108.66 -23.14 5.35
N LEU A 69 108.87 -23.98 6.36
CA LEU A 69 107.82 -24.44 7.26
C LEU A 69 107.22 -23.27 8.04
N ARG A 70 108.06 -22.42 8.67
CA ARG A 70 107.60 -21.22 9.38
C ARG A 70 106.81 -20.27 8.49
N VAL A 71 107.26 -20.06 7.24
CA VAL A 71 106.53 -19.23 6.27
C VAL A 71 105.19 -19.86 5.92
N SER A 72 105.15 -21.18 5.69
CA SER A 72 103.91 -21.90 5.40
C SER A 72 102.92 -21.86 6.57
N GLU A 73 103.40 -22.02 7.81
CA GLU A 73 102.59 -21.91 9.03
C GLU A 73 101.99 -20.51 9.18
N LYS A 74 102.77 -19.46 8.90
CA LYS A 74 102.28 -18.08 8.91
C LYS A 74 101.19 -17.86 7.86
N ILE A 75 101.40 -18.34 6.63
CA ILE A 75 100.40 -18.24 5.55
C ILE A 75 99.12 -18.98 5.94
N LEU A 76 99.22 -20.16 6.56
CA LEU A 76 98.06 -20.92 7.02
C LEU A 76 97.26 -20.15 8.10
N GLU A 77 97.95 -19.50 9.04
CA GLU A 77 97.28 -18.70 10.08
C GLU A 77 96.62 -17.45 9.50
N ASP A 78 97.29 -16.75 8.57
CA ASP A 78 96.71 -15.59 7.87
C ASP A 78 95.45 -16.00 7.08
N LEU A 79 95.50 -17.12 6.34
CA LEU A 79 94.34 -17.67 5.61
C LEU A 79 93.21 -18.11 6.54
N LYS A 80 93.53 -18.64 7.71
CA LYS A 80 92.54 -19.03 8.72
C LYS A 80 91.83 -17.80 9.30
N ASN A 81 92.58 -16.73 9.56
CA ASN A 81 92.03 -15.47 10.02
C ASN A 81 91.13 -14.84 8.96
N GLU A 82 91.57 -14.78 7.70
CA GLU A 82 90.77 -14.27 6.58
C GLU A 82 89.48 -15.10 6.38
N ASN A 83 89.58 -16.43 6.45
CA ASN A 83 88.39 -17.30 6.40
C ASN A 83 87.43 -17.04 7.55
N SER A 84 87.94 -16.82 8.77
CA SER A 84 87.09 -16.50 9.92
C SER A 84 86.34 -15.17 9.74
N GLU A 85 86.97 -14.18 9.12
CA GLU A 85 86.36 -12.89 8.79
C GLU A 85 85.32 -13.02 7.66
N LEU A 86 85.62 -13.80 6.63
CA LEU A 86 84.67 -14.08 5.55
C LEU A 86 83.43 -14.81 6.07
N VAL A 87 83.60 -15.77 6.98
CA VAL A 87 82.47 -16.49 7.61
C VAL A 87 81.62 -15.53 8.45
N SER A 88 82.22 -14.61 9.20
CA SER A 88 81.44 -13.63 9.99
C SER A 88 80.67 -12.66 9.09
N LYS A 89 81.28 -12.19 7.99
CA LYS A 89 80.61 -11.37 6.96
C LYS A 89 79.47 -12.10 6.26
N LEU A 90 79.66 -13.38 5.92
CA LEU A 90 78.62 -14.21 5.33
C LEU A 90 77.43 -14.36 6.27
N ARG A 91 77.68 -14.71 7.54
CA ARG A 91 76.61 -14.80 8.56
C ARG A 91 75.84 -13.49 8.73
N ALA A 92 76.53 -12.36 8.76
CA ALA A 92 75.88 -11.05 8.86
C ALA A 92 74.97 -10.78 7.64
N ARG A 93 75.43 -11.14 6.44
CA ARG A 93 74.65 -10.98 5.20
C ARG A 93 73.47 -11.95 5.12
N GLU A 94 73.62 -13.16 5.63
CA GLU A 94 72.52 -14.14 5.77
C GLU A 94 71.42 -13.59 6.68
N THR A 95 71.79 -13.04 7.86
CA THR A 95 70.82 -12.39 8.75
C THR A 95 70.10 -11.22 8.08
N GLN A 96 70.86 -10.35 7.39
CA GLN A 96 70.27 -9.21 6.66
C GLN A 96 69.30 -9.66 5.57
N LEU A 97 69.59 -10.77 4.88
CA LEU A 97 68.73 -11.32 3.84
C LEU A 97 67.41 -11.84 4.43
N GLU A 98 67.47 -12.51 5.58
CA GLU A 98 66.26 -12.99 6.28
C GLU A 98 65.41 -11.83 6.82
N ASP A 99 66.02 -10.75 7.31
CA ASP A 99 65.31 -9.53 7.71
C ASP A 99 64.61 -8.86 6.51
N GLN A 100 65.30 -8.79 5.37
CA GLN A 100 64.71 -8.27 4.12
C GLN A 100 63.56 -9.13 3.63
N LYS A 101 63.69 -10.46 3.69
CA LYS A 101 62.64 -11.41 3.32
C LYS A 101 61.41 -11.25 4.20
N THR A 102 61.60 -11.12 5.52
CA THR A 102 60.51 -10.85 6.47
C THR A 102 59.83 -9.52 6.18
N THR A 103 60.62 -8.49 5.86
CA THR A 103 60.09 -7.16 5.47
C THR A 103 59.27 -7.24 4.19
N ASN A 104 59.72 -7.97 3.17
CA ASN A 104 58.98 -8.16 1.92
C ASN A 104 57.65 -8.89 2.15
N ILE A 105 57.64 -9.95 2.95
CA ILE A 105 56.40 -10.66 3.33
C ILE A 105 55.41 -9.69 4.03
N ASN A 106 55.91 -8.85 4.93
CA ASN A 106 55.08 -7.83 5.59
C ASN A 106 54.56 -6.76 4.61
N MET A 107 55.33 -6.40 3.59
CA MET A 107 54.88 -5.47 2.54
C MET A 107 53.82 -6.11 1.63
N GLU A 108 54.02 -7.35 1.21
CA GLU A 108 53.06 -8.10 0.38
C GLU A 108 51.72 -8.30 1.10
N THR A 109 51.75 -8.64 2.39
CA THR A 109 50.52 -8.77 3.19
C THR A 109 49.76 -7.44 3.31
N ARG A 110 50.47 -6.33 3.52
CA ARG A 110 49.87 -4.99 3.52
C ARG A 110 49.31 -4.61 2.15
N LEU A 111 50.03 -4.92 1.08
CA LEU A 111 49.59 -4.64 -0.30
C LEU A 111 48.28 -5.36 -0.61
N ARG A 112 48.22 -6.67 -0.33
CA ARG A 112 47.00 -7.47 -0.48
C ARG A 112 45.82 -6.90 0.32
N SER A 113 46.04 -6.51 1.57
CA SER A 113 45.00 -5.88 2.39
C SER A 113 44.52 -4.54 1.80
N THR A 114 45.43 -3.73 1.24
CA THR A 114 45.04 -2.48 0.57
C THR A 114 44.28 -2.71 -0.74
N GLU A 115 44.63 -3.76 -1.50
CA GLU A 115 43.91 -4.18 -2.70
C GLU A 115 42.48 -4.61 -2.36
N GLU A 116 42.30 -5.42 -1.31
CA GLU A 116 40.99 -5.83 -0.80
C GLU A 116 40.13 -4.63 -0.37
N HIS A 117 40.72 -3.66 0.34
CA HIS A 117 40.02 -2.42 0.70
C HIS A 117 39.64 -1.58 -0.52
N LEU A 118 40.48 -1.53 -1.55
CA LEU A 118 40.20 -0.79 -2.78
C LEU A 118 39.04 -1.43 -3.55
N ASP A 119 38.99 -2.76 -3.63
CA ASP A 119 37.86 -3.49 -4.21
C ASP A 119 36.57 -3.26 -3.42
N GLN A 120 36.65 -3.24 -2.09
CA GLN A 120 35.50 -2.91 -1.23
C GLN A 120 34.98 -1.49 -1.50
N LEU A 121 35.87 -0.50 -1.59
CA LEU A 121 35.49 0.89 -1.92
C LEU A 121 34.89 1.01 -3.31
N LYS A 122 35.43 0.29 -4.30
CA LYS A 122 34.90 0.26 -5.66
C LYS A 122 33.47 -0.31 -5.69
N ASN A 123 33.22 -1.40 -4.95
CA ASN A 123 31.89 -1.97 -4.82
C ASN A 123 30.91 -1.01 -4.11
N GLN A 124 31.35 -0.32 -3.05
CA GLN A 124 30.55 0.70 -2.38
C GLN A 124 30.21 1.87 -3.31
N SER A 125 31.17 2.34 -4.11
CA SER A 125 30.94 3.41 -5.09
C SER A 125 29.92 3.00 -6.14
N ALA A 126 30.00 1.77 -6.68
CA ALA A 126 29.03 1.26 -7.64
C ALA A 126 27.61 1.18 -7.05
N VAL A 127 27.48 0.74 -5.80
CA VAL A 127 26.19 0.71 -5.10
C VAL A 127 25.62 2.12 -4.91
N LEU A 128 26.47 3.10 -4.54
CA LEU A 128 26.04 4.49 -4.38
C LEU A 128 25.58 5.11 -5.71
N GLU A 129 26.29 4.84 -6.81
CA GLU A 129 25.86 5.27 -8.15
C GLU A 129 24.48 4.72 -8.53
N VAL A 130 24.24 3.43 -8.28
CA VAL A 130 22.93 2.82 -8.55
C VAL A 130 21.84 3.46 -7.70
N ARG A 131 22.11 3.68 -6.40
CA ARG A 131 21.16 4.35 -5.49
C ARG A 131 20.85 5.77 -5.95
N LEU A 132 21.85 6.51 -6.42
CA LEU A 132 21.68 7.86 -6.95
C LEU A 132 20.77 7.86 -8.18
N ARG A 133 21.05 7.00 -9.16
CA ARG A 133 20.22 6.87 -10.38
C ARG A 133 18.77 6.47 -10.08
N VAL A 134 18.54 5.65 -9.05
CA VAL A 134 17.19 5.29 -8.61
C VAL A 134 16.50 6.48 -7.93
N SER A 135 17.20 7.25 -7.10
CA SER A 135 16.63 8.46 -6.49
C SER A 135 16.31 9.55 -7.52
N GLU A 136 17.16 9.73 -8.53
CA GLU A 136 16.93 10.67 -9.63
C GLU A 136 15.66 10.30 -10.41
N ARG A 137 15.51 9.04 -10.83
CA ARG A 137 14.28 8.57 -11.49
C ARG A 137 13.02 8.76 -10.65
N ARG A 138 13.09 8.49 -9.34
CA ARG A 138 11.94 8.71 -8.44
C ARG A 138 11.54 10.18 -8.35
N LEU A 139 12.52 11.09 -8.39
CA LEU A 139 12.25 12.54 -8.40
C LEU A 139 11.61 12.94 -9.74
N GLU A 140 12.13 12.47 -10.87
CA GLU A 140 11.54 12.73 -12.20
C GLU A 140 10.09 12.21 -12.30
N GLU A 141 9.83 10.99 -11.82
CA GLU A 141 8.47 10.42 -11.77
C GLU A 141 7.55 11.25 -10.87
N GLN A 142 8.04 11.76 -9.75
CA GLN A 142 7.26 12.60 -8.85
C GLN A 142 6.97 13.99 -9.44
N GLU A 143 7.95 14.61 -10.10
CA GLU A 143 7.78 15.90 -10.78
C GLU A 143 6.80 15.80 -11.95
N THR A 144 6.95 14.78 -12.79
CA THR A 144 6.02 14.53 -13.91
C THR A 144 4.61 14.22 -13.43
N GLY A 145 4.47 13.39 -12.38
CA GLY A 145 3.19 13.11 -11.74
C GLY A 145 2.53 14.34 -11.13
N SER A 146 3.30 15.17 -10.43
CA SER A 146 2.81 16.43 -9.84
C SER A 146 2.38 17.43 -10.92
N SER A 147 3.18 17.57 -11.98
CA SER A 147 2.87 18.43 -13.13
C SER A 147 1.57 18.02 -13.82
N ALA A 148 1.38 16.72 -14.07
CA ALA A 148 0.14 16.18 -14.62
C ALA A 148 -1.06 16.45 -13.71
N GLN A 149 -0.89 16.32 -12.39
CA GLN A 149 -1.93 16.62 -11.42
C GLN A 149 -2.30 18.12 -11.42
N PHE A 150 -1.32 19.02 -11.48
CA PHE A 150 -1.57 20.46 -11.59
C PHE A 150 -2.30 20.83 -12.87
N SER A 151 -1.87 20.30 -14.02
CA SER A 151 -2.54 20.52 -15.30
C SER A 151 -4.00 20.04 -15.27
N TRP A 152 -4.27 18.88 -14.68
CA TRP A 152 -5.64 18.38 -14.52
C TRP A 152 -6.48 19.27 -13.58
N MET A 153 -5.92 19.73 -12.46
CA MET A 153 -6.61 20.65 -11.56
C MET A 153 -6.91 22.00 -12.22
N GLU A 154 -5.98 22.52 -13.02
CA GLU A 154 -6.14 23.77 -13.75
C GLU A 154 -7.24 23.66 -14.82
N SER A 155 -7.29 22.55 -15.58
CA SER A 155 -8.37 22.26 -16.53
C SER A 155 -9.73 22.17 -15.82
N ARG A 156 -9.80 21.47 -14.68
CA ARG A 156 -11.04 21.38 -13.89
C ARG A 156 -11.48 22.72 -13.34
N LEU A 157 -10.55 23.53 -12.86
CA LEU A 157 -10.85 24.87 -12.35
C LEU A 157 -11.40 25.75 -13.47
N THR A 158 -10.81 25.67 -14.66
CA THR A 158 -11.28 26.39 -15.85
C THR A 158 -12.70 25.97 -16.25
N ASP A 159 -13.00 24.67 -16.23
CA ASP A 159 -14.35 24.16 -16.52
C ASP A 159 -15.39 24.63 -15.50
N GLU A 160 -15.04 24.63 -14.21
CA GLU A 160 -15.94 25.14 -13.16
C GLU A 160 -16.16 26.65 -13.27
N GLN A 161 -15.11 27.42 -13.59
CA GLN A 161 -15.23 28.86 -13.89
C GLN A 161 -16.18 29.12 -15.07
N ARG A 162 -16.10 28.29 -16.12
CA ARG A 162 -17.00 28.37 -17.27
C ARG A 162 -18.45 28.09 -16.88
N ARG A 163 -18.69 27.05 -16.07
CA ARG A 163 -20.03 26.72 -15.54
C ARG A 163 -20.59 27.83 -14.67
N THR A 164 -19.78 28.45 -13.82
CA THR A 164 -20.24 29.58 -12.99
C THR A 164 -20.67 30.76 -13.85
N ALA A 165 -19.93 31.10 -14.92
CA ALA A 165 -20.32 32.15 -15.85
C ALA A 165 -21.62 31.83 -16.61
N GLU A 166 -21.83 30.56 -16.99
CA GLU A 166 -23.09 30.09 -17.57
C GLU A 166 -24.26 30.22 -16.59
N PHE A 167 -24.06 29.89 -15.31
CA PHE A 167 -25.11 30.08 -14.31
C PHE A 167 -25.41 31.55 -14.05
N GLU A 168 -24.41 32.42 -13.99
CA GLU A 168 -24.60 33.87 -13.83
C GLU A 168 -25.41 34.46 -15.00
N THR A 169 -25.10 34.06 -16.23
CA THR A 169 -25.86 34.51 -17.42
C THR A 169 -27.31 33.98 -17.40
N GLN A 170 -27.53 32.72 -17.01
CA GLN A 170 -28.88 32.18 -16.83
C GLN A 170 -29.65 32.90 -15.72
N LEU A 171 -29.00 33.20 -14.59
CA LEU A 171 -29.62 33.89 -13.46
C LEU A 171 -30.04 35.31 -13.84
N SER A 172 -29.20 36.01 -14.61
CA SER A 172 -29.53 37.32 -15.18
C SER A 172 -30.76 37.25 -16.10
N ALA A 173 -30.81 36.26 -17.00
CA ALA A 173 -31.96 36.06 -17.89
C ALA A 173 -33.26 35.74 -17.12
N VAL A 174 -33.21 34.88 -16.10
CA VAL A 174 -34.36 34.58 -15.24
C VAL A 174 -34.82 35.82 -14.50
N THR A 175 -33.89 36.59 -13.96
CA THR A 175 -34.18 37.86 -13.25
C THR A 175 -34.89 38.84 -14.18
N PHE A 176 -34.43 38.96 -15.44
CA PHE A 176 -35.09 39.79 -16.45
C PHE A 176 -36.54 39.33 -16.71
N ARG A 177 -36.75 38.03 -16.97
CA ARG A 177 -38.10 37.49 -17.18
C ARG A 177 -39.00 37.72 -15.97
N LEU A 178 -38.48 37.57 -14.77
CA LEU A 178 -39.23 37.79 -13.53
C LEU A 178 -39.71 39.24 -13.41
N ASN A 179 -38.86 40.20 -13.76
CA ASN A 179 -39.24 41.62 -13.78
C ASN A 179 -40.33 41.88 -14.83
N VAL A 180 -40.22 41.30 -16.02
CA VAL A 180 -41.25 41.42 -17.08
C VAL A 180 -42.57 40.79 -16.63
N THR A 181 -42.56 39.59 -16.03
CA THR A 181 -43.78 38.96 -15.54
C THR A 181 -44.41 39.74 -14.39
N LYS A 182 -43.60 40.40 -13.56
CA LYS A 182 -44.07 41.29 -12.50
C LYS A 182 -44.81 42.50 -13.08
N GLU A 183 -44.24 43.17 -14.09
CA GLU A 183 -44.90 44.30 -14.76
C GLU A 183 -46.22 43.90 -15.42
N LEU A 184 -46.23 42.76 -16.14
CA LEU A 184 -47.45 42.20 -16.74
C LEU A 184 -48.53 41.90 -15.69
N LEU A 185 -48.13 41.37 -14.52
CA LEU A 185 -49.06 41.07 -13.44
C LEU A 185 -49.67 42.34 -12.84
N ASP A 186 -48.87 43.39 -12.67
CA ASP A 186 -49.34 44.69 -12.18
C ASP A 186 -50.34 45.32 -13.17
N ASP A 187 -50.11 45.21 -14.48
CA ASP A 187 -51.04 45.69 -15.49
C ASP A 187 -52.33 44.85 -15.56
N LEU A 188 -52.25 43.52 -15.48
CA LEU A 188 -53.42 42.65 -15.39
C LEU A 188 -54.27 42.98 -14.16
N LYS A 189 -53.63 43.27 -13.02
CA LYS A 189 -54.31 43.69 -11.79
C LYS A 189 -55.04 45.02 -11.98
N LYS A 190 -54.44 46.00 -12.66
CA LYS A 190 -55.12 47.26 -13.01
C LYS A 190 -56.32 47.02 -13.91
N GLN A 191 -56.18 46.18 -14.94
CA GLN A 191 -57.29 45.82 -15.84
C GLN A 191 -58.43 45.12 -15.10
N SER A 192 -58.11 44.19 -14.20
CA SER A 192 -59.12 43.50 -13.37
C SER A 192 -59.88 44.48 -12.46
N LEU A 193 -59.19 45.44 -11.83
CA LEU A 193 -59.83 46.48 -11.01
C LEU A 193 -60.75 47.38 -11.86
N ALA A 194 -60.31 47.77 -13.06
CA ALA A 194 -61.13 48.55 -13.98
C ALA A 194 -62.39 47.77 -14.43
N GLY A 195 -62.23 46.50 -14.81
CA GLY A 195 -63.35 45.63 -15.18
C GLY A 195 -64.33 45.39 -14.02
N ALA A 196 -63.85 45.26 -12.79
CA ALA A 196 -64.70 45.15 -11.61
C ALA A 196 -65.52 46.44 -11.37
N ALA A 197 -64.93 47.62 -11.61
CA ALA A 197 -65.64 48.89 -11.51
C ALA A 197 -66.72 49.04 -12.61
N GLU A 198 -66.42 48.63 -13.84
CA GLU A 198 -67.41 48.60 -14.93
C GLU A 198 -68.56 47.64 -14.62
N LEU A 199 -68.27 46.43 -14.14
CA LEU A 199 -69.28 45.46 -13.71
C LEU A 199 -70.16 45.99 -12.57
N ALA A 200 -69.59 46.69 -11.59
CA ALA A 200 -70.35 47.33 -10.53
C ALA A 200 -71.32 48.38 -11.09
N SER A 201 -70.87 49.23 -12.03
CA SER A 201 -71.72 50.24 -12.67
C SER A 201 -72.84 49.63 -13.53
N LEU A 202 -72.54 48.52 -14.23
CA LEU A 202 -73.53 47.76 -15.00
C LEU A 202 -74.53 47.08 -14.08
N SER A 203 -74.09 46.52 -12.96
CA SER A 203 -74.96 45.94 -11.94
C SER A 203 -75.91 46.97 -11.36
N GLU A 204 -75.43 48.19 -11.05
CA GLU A 204 -76.26 49.28 -10.55
C GLU A 204 -77.32 49.72 -11.59
N ARG A 205 -76.94 49.78 -12.87
CA ARG A 205 -77.87 50.02 -13.99
C ARG A 205 -78.86 48.88 -14.19
N LEU A 206 -78.46 47.62 -13.97
CA LEU A 206 -79.35 46.46 -14.06
C LEU A 206 -80.37 46.46 -12.92
N THR A 207 -79.95 46.79 -11.69
CA THR A 207 -80.86 46.95 -10.54
C THR A 207 -81.82 48.12 -10.71
N ALA A 208 -81.43 49.16 -11.44
CA ALA A 208 -82.34 50.26 -11.80
C ALA A 208 -83.28 49.91 -12.98
N ALA A 209 -82.91 48.97 -13.84
CA ALA A 209 -83.69 48.54 -15.01
C ALA A 209 -84.62 47.34 -14.74
N GLN A 210 -84.41 46.60 -13.65
CA GLN A 210 -85.22 45.46 -13.24
C GLN A 210 -85.95 45.77 -11.93
N GLY A 211 -87.06 46.50 -12.04
CA GLY A 211 -88.14 46.38 -11.07
C GLY A 211 -88.85 45.05 -11.28
N ASN A 212 -88.97 44.26 -10.21
CA ASN A 212 -89.78 43.04 -10.08
C ASN A 212 -89.40 41.85 -10.98
N THR A 213 -88.61 40.93 -10.43
CA THR A 213 -88.75 39.50 -10.71
C THR A 213 -88.78 38.74 -9.40
N GLU A 214 -90.02 38.45 -8.97
CA GLU A 214 -90.53 37.31 -8.20
C GLU A 214 -89.60 36.63 -7.17
N ASP A 215 -90.05 36.63 -5.92
CA ASP A 215 -89.65 35.65 -4.89
C ASP A 215 -89.96 34.24 -5.41
N GLU A 216 -89.01 33.67 -6.17
CA GLU A 216 -89.06 32.28 -6.58
C GLU A 216 -89.03 31.40 -5.32
N VAL A 217 -90.15 30.74 -5.01
CA VAL A 217 -90.27 29.84 -3.86
C VAL A 217 -89.33 28.65 -4.07
N LYS A 218 -88.14 28.71 -3.48
CA LYS A 218 -87.13 27.65 -3.52
C LYS A 218 -87.28 26.75 -2.32
N VAL A 219 -87.48 25.46 -2.56
CA VAL A 219 -87.56 24.44 -1.50
C VAL A 219 -86.65 23.28 -1.89
N ALA A 220 -85.66 23.00 -1.05
CA ALA A 220 -84.75 21.87 -1.23
C ALA A 220 -84.15 21.45 0.11
N PHE A 221 -84.11 20.16 0.39
CA PHE A 221 -83.42 19.62 1.56
C PHE A 221 -82.59 18.39 1.18
N SER A 222 -81.56 18.15 1.98
CA SER A 222 -80.76 16.94 1.97
C SER A 222 -80.27 16.69 3.39
N ALA A 223 -80.42 15.47 3.88
CA ALA A 223 -80.02 15.08 5.22
C ALA A 223 -79.40 13.67 5.24
N GLY A 224 -78.31 13.51 5.98
CA GLY A 224 -77.72 12.20 6.32
C GLY A 224 -78.38 11.59 7.56
N LEU A 225 -78.30 10.28 7.71
CA LEU A 225 -79.03 9.55 8.75
C LEU A 225 -78.51 9.88 10.16
N THR A 226 -77.27 9.48 10.47
CA THR A 226 -76.63 9.65 11.79
C THR A 226 -75.13 9.32 11.73
N ASP A 227 -74.39 9.61 12.80
CA ASP A 227 -72.99 9.20 12.97
C ASP A 227 -72.82 7.98 13.90
N SER A 228 -73.92 7.27 14.18
CA SER A 228 -74.00 6.23 15.22
C SER A 228 -73.59 4.83 14.75
N GLY A 229 -73.22 4.65 13.48
CA GLY A 229 -72.94 3.34 12.90
C GLY A 229 -74.24 2.60 12.54
N ILE A 230 -74.49 1.47 13.19
CA ILE A 230 -75.65 0.62 12.88
C ILE A 230 -76.94 1.25 13.46
N VAL A 231 -77.98 1.34 12.63
CA VAL A 231 -79.33 1.84 12.97
C VAL A 231 -80.33 0.71 12.77
N GLY A 232 -81.00 0.29 13.85
CA GLY A 232 -81.78 -0.95 13.89
C GLY A 232 -80.92 -2.20 14.15
N PRO A 233 -81.48 -3.42 14.08
CA PRO A 233 -82.89 -3.69 13.87
C PRO A 233 -83.77 -3.18 15.02
N PHE A 234 -84.95 -2.69 14.68
CA PHE A 234 -86.00 -2.34 15.64
C PHE A 234 -87.05 -3.45 15.69
N ASP A 235 -87.73 -3.58 16.82
CA ASP A 235 -88.80 -4.58 17.01
C ASP A 235 -90.04 -4.25 16.16
N GLU A 236 -90.24 -2.98 15.82
CA GLU A 236 -91.36 -2.46 15.04
C GLU A 236 -90.88 -1.55 13.91
N GLU A 237 -91.73 -1.30 12.91
CA GLU A 237 -91.45 -0.31 11.87
C GLU A 237 -91.19 1.06 12.53
N THR A 238 -90.05 1.66 12.21
CA THR A 238 -89.60 2.89 12.86
C THR A 238 -89.36 3.98 11.84
N THR A 239 -89.93 5.17 12.06
CA THR A 239 -89.63 6.35 11.25
C THR A 239 -88.18 6.76 11.47
N LEU A 240 -87.41 6.86 10.40
CA LEU A 240 -86.00 7.22 10.46
C LEU A 240 -85.80 8.72 10.56
N ILE A 241 -84.95 9.11 11.50
CA ILE A 241 -84.58 10.51 11.73
C ILE A 241 -83.24 10.77 11.03
N PHE A 242 -83.28 11.40 9.84
CA PHE A 242 -82.06 11.88 9.18
C PHE A 242 -81.60 13.19 9.83
N SER A 243 -80.84 13.03 10.89
CA SER A 243 -80.47 14.10 11.82
C SER A 243 -79.42 15.07 11.26
N LYS A 244 -78.59 14.62 10.32
CA LYS A 244 -77.45 15.40 9.79
C LYS A 244 -77.92 16.28 8.65
N THR A 245 -78.30 17.52 8.96
CA THR A 245 -78.76 18.48 7.94
C THR A 245 -77.61 18.90 7.03
N ILE A 246 -77.71 18.60 5.72
CA ILE A 246 -76.78 19.06 4.68
C ILE A 246 -77.33 20.35 4.05
N THR A 247 -78.60 20.33 3.63
CA THR A 247 -79.31 21.47 3.05
C THR A 247 -80.75 21.49 3.57
N ASN A 248 -81.34 22.68 3.81
CA ASN A 248 -82.74 22.83 4.18
C ASN A 248 -83.31 24.20 3.76
N VAL A 249 -83.21 24.51 2.47
CA VAL A 249 -83.76 25.72 1.84
C VAL A 249 -85.29 25.61 1.80
N GLY A 250 -85.98 26.68 2.18
CA GLY A 250 -87.44 26.67 2.39
C GLY A 250 -87.88 26.03 3.72
N ARG A 251 -86.94 25.52 4.53
CA ARG A 251 -87.15 25.01 5.90
C ARG A 251 -88.27 23.97 6.03
N GLY A 252 -88.50 23.17 4.99
CA GLY A 252 -89.54 22.13 4.97
C GLY A 252 -89.15 20.85 5.73
N TYR A 253 -87.86 20.58 5.94
CA TYR A 253 -87.41 19.37 6.62
C TYR A 253 -87.20 19.60 8.13
N ASN A 254 -87.77 18.71 8.95
CA ASN A 254 -87.56 18.69 10.40
C ASN A 254 -86.60 17.55 10.78
N SER A 255 -85.34 17.90 11.04
CA SER A 255 -84.26 16.96 11.38
C SER A 255 -84.39 16.31 12.76
N SER A 256 -85.24 16.82 13.64
CA SER A 256 -85.54 16.17 14.93
C SER A 256 -86.64 15.11 14.81
N ALA A 257 -87.46 15.17 13.75
CA ALA A 257 -88.56 14.25 13.51
C ALA A 257 -88.33 13.29 12.34
N GLY A 258 -87.39 13.58 11.44
CA GLY A 258 -87.18 12.78 10.24
C GLY A 258 -88.15 13.09 9.10
N VAL A 259 -88.91 14.19 9.18
CA VAL A 259 -90.09 14.43 8.34
C VAL A 259 -89.94 15.71 7.53
N PHE A 260 -90.19 15.61 6.22
CA PHE A 260 -90.39 16.75 5.34
C PHE A 260 -91.87 17.17 5.36
N THR A 261 -92.15 18.46 5.45
CA THR A 261 -93.49 19.05 5.36
C THR A 261 -93.51 20.03 4.19
N ALA A 262 -94.41 19.84 3.23
CA ALA A 262 -94.49 20.69 2.04
C ALA A 262 -94.90 22.12 2.42
N PRO A 263 -94.03 23.14 2.21
CA PRO A 263 -94.35 24.53 2.56
C PRO A 263 -95.32 25.17 1.57
N VAL A 264 -95.39 24.67 0.34
CA VAL A 264 -96.29 25.09 -0.74
C VAL A 264 -96.85 23.88 -1.48
N THR A 265 -97.97 24.06 -2.17
CA THR A 265 -98.50 23.04 -3.09
C THR A 265 -97.62 22.98 -4.34
N GLY A 266 -97.26 21.77 -4.78
CA GLY A 266 -96.40 21.62 -5.95
C GLY A 266 -95.97 20.19 -6.21
N LEU A 267 -95.18 20.03 -7.28
CA LEU A 267 -94.54 18.76 -7.61
C LEU A 267 -93.14 18.70 -7.00
N TYR A 268 -92.91 17.71 -6.14
CA TYR A 268 -91.65 17.51 -5.45
C TYR A 268 -90.95 16.25 -5.96
N PHE A 269 -89.63 16.29 -6.04
CA PHE A 269 -88.81 15.10 -6.29
C PHE A 269 -88.11 14.69 -4.99
N PHE A 270 -88.21 13.41 -4.63
CA PHE A 270 -87.52 12.83 -3.47
C PHE A 270 -86.60 11.72 -3.93
N SER A 271 -85.40 11.66 -3.35
CA SER A 271 -84.43 10.58 -3.52
C SER A 271 -83.90 10.17 -2.16
N PHE A 272 -83.80 8.87 -1.93
CA PHE A 272 -83.23 8.34 -0.71
C PHE A 272 -82.31 7.15 -0.98
N THR A 273 -81.22 7.13 -0.24
CA THR A 273 -80.24 6.05 -0.23
C THR A 273 -80.25 5.39 1.14
N ALA A 274 -80.36 4.07 1.15
CA ALA A 274 -80.27 3.22 2.32
C ALA A 274 -79.02 2.36 2.18
N ALA A 275 -78.13 2.40 3.16
CA ALA A 275 -76.90 1.61 3.15
C ALA A 275 -76.85 0.63 4.32
N ASP A 276 -76.21 -0.52 4.13
CA ASP A 276 -75.82 -1.45 5.19
C ASP A 276 -74.35 -1.83 4.98
N TYR A 277 -73.68 -2.24 6.05
CA TYR A 277 -72.31 -2.77 6.04
C TYR A 277 -72.27 -4.29 6.29
N LEU A 278 -73.33 -4.86 6.87
CA LEU A 278 -73.38 -6.27 7.26
C LEU A 278 -74.34 -7.07 6.38
N LYS A 279 -74.24 -8.41 6.42
CA LYS A 279 -75.14 -9.28 5.64
C LYS A 279 -76.58 -9.22 6.15
N GLY A 280 -77.54 -8.81 5.33
CA GLY A 280 -78.94 -8.67 5.75
C GLY A 280 -79.81 -7.91 4.77
N TYR A 281 -81.11 -7.87 5.07
CA TYR A 281 -82.08 -7.07 4.31
C TYR A 281 -81.92 -5.59 4.66
N MET A 282 -81.87 -4.76 3.61
CA MET A 282 -81.97 -3.31 3.73
C MET A 282 -83.17 -2.83 2.90
N GLY A 283 -83.87 -1.83 3.40
CA GLY A 283 -85.00 -1.30 2.68
C GLY A 283 -85.76 -0.26 3.47
N LEU A 284 -86.44 0.63 2.76
CA LEU A 284 -87.19 1.73 3.33
C LEU A 284 -88.55 1.86 2.69
N TYR A 285 -89.55 2.12 3.52
CA TYR A 285 -90.82 2.66 3.09
C TYR A 285 -90.73 4.17 2.97
N LEU A 286 -91.30 4.73 1.91
CA LEU A 286 -91.61 6.15 1.83
C LEU A 286 -93.11 6.33 2.01
N TYR A 287 -93.48 7.16 2.99
CA TYR A 287 -94.87 7.51 3.28
C TYR A 287 -95.16 8.95 2.85
N ARG A 288 -96.34 9.16 2.27
CA ARG A 288 -97.01 10.47 2.21
C ARG A 288 -98.14 10.43 3.23
N ASN A 289 -98.04 11.25 4.27
CA ASN A 289 -98.89 11.19 5.45
C ASN A 289 -98.85 9.76 6.05
N GLU A 290 -100.01 9.08 6.13
CA GLU A 290 -100.08 7.68 6.59
C GLU A 290 -100.20 6.67 5.44
N GLN A 291 -100.10 7.12 4.18
CA GLN A 291 -100.17 6.24 3.01
C GLN A 291 -98.77 5.87 2.54
N GLN A 292 -98.49 4.58 2.49
CA GLN A 292 -97.28 4.04 1.89
C GLN A 292 -97.29 4.33 0.38
N VAL A 293 -96.23 4.97 -0.10
CA VAL A 293 -96.04 5.32 -1.53
C VAL A 293 -95.19 4.28 -2.23
N THR A 294 -94.04 3.94 -1.65
CA THR A 294 -93.12 2.95 -2.20
C THR A 294 -92.40 2.19 -1.10
N PHE A 295 -92.03 0.96 -1.40
CA PHE A 295 -91.10 0.16 -0.60
C PHE A 295 -89.93 -0.21 -1.51
N SER A 296 -88.72 0.13 -1.07
CA SER A 296 -87.50 -0.22 -1.79
C SER A 296 -86.74 -1.23 -0.93
N LEU A 297 -86.43 -2.39 -1.49
CA LEU A 297 -85.80 -3.53 -0.82
C LEU A 297 -84.55 -3.98 -1.57
N ASP A 298 -83.49 -4.30 -0.84
CA ASP A 298 -82.31 -4.99 -1.33
C ASP A 298 -81.77 -5.99 -0.27
N LEU A 299 -80.93 -6.92 -0.68
CA LEU A 299 -80.27 -7.91 0.19
C LEU A 299 -78.75 -7.79 0.07
N ASN A 300 -78.08 -7.44 1.16
CA ASN A 300 -76.63 -7.53 1.26
C ASN A 300 -76.24 -8.99 1.58
N ASP A 301 -75.99 -9.81 0.58
CA ASP A 301 -75.59 -11.21 0.72
C ASP A 301 -74.07 -11.42 0.81
N HIS A 302 -73.27 -10.47 0.31
CA HIS A 302 -71.80 -10.51 0.31
C HIS A 302 -71.19 -10.13 1.66
N GLY A 303 -71.80 -9.18 2.38
CA GLY A 303 -71.19 -8.50 3.53
C GLY A 303 -70.17 -7.45 3.09
N GLY A 304 -70.08 -6.34 3.82
CA GLY A 304 -69.39 -5.12 3.39
C GLY A 304 -70.37 -4.02 2.98
N TYR A 305 -69.86 -2.86 2.55
CA TYR A 305 -70.71 -1.72 2.17
C TYR A 305 -71.56 -2.05 0.94
N ALA A 306 -72.88 -2.05 1.14
CA ALA A 306 -73.87 -2.11 0.09
C ALA A 306 -74.88 -0.98 0.30
N SER A 307 -75.44 -0.47 -0.79
CA SER A 307 -76.41 0.61 -0.73
C SER A 307 -77.43 0.46 -1.84
N MET A 308 -78.66 0.81 -1.55
CA MET A 308 -79.71 0.97 -2.54
C MET A 308 -80.20 2.41 -2.58
N THR A 309 -80.60 2.88 -3.75
CA THR A 309 -81.18 4.22 -3.93
C THR A 309 -82.50 4.10 -4.67
N SER A 310 -83.49 4.85 -4.22
CA SER A 310 -84.80 4.96 -4.85
C SER A 310 -85.24 6.41 -4.89
N ALA A 311 -86.08 6.74 -5.86
CA ALA A 311 -86.56 8.10 -6.05
C ALA A 311 -88.00 8.11 -6.58
N VAL A 312 -88.73 9.17 -6.24
CA VAL A 312 -90.13 9.35 -6.63
C VAL A 312 -90.46 10.84 -6.79
N ALA A 313 -91.24 11.18 -7.81
CA ALA A 313 -91.89 12.48 -7.92
C ALA A 313 -93.29 12.42 -7.31
N LEU A 314 -93.61 13.32 -6.38
CA LEU A 314 -94.89 13.36 -5.68
C LEU A 314 -95.47 14.76 -5.74
N GLN A 315 -96.72 14.85 -6.18
CA GLN A 315 -97.51 16.05 -6.00
C GLN A 315 -97.97 16.10 -4.54
N LEU A 316 -97.62 17.19 -3.85
CA LEU A 316 -97.94 17.41 -2.44
C LEU A 316 -98.77 18.68 -2.31
N ASP A 317 -99.76 18.63 -1.44
CA ASP A 317 -100.46 19.82 -0.98
C ASP A 317 -99.68 20.46 0.18
N ARG A 318 -99.79 21.77 0.33
CA ARG A 318 -99.19 22.47 1.47
C ARG A 318 -99.59 21.81 2.79
N GLY A 319 -98.60 21.40 3.56
CA GLY A 319 -98.77 20.72 4.85
C GLY A 319 -98.67 19.18 4.78
N ASP A 320 -98.65 18.58 3.59
CA ASP A 320 -98.39 17.15 3.45
C ASP A 320 -97.02 16.78 3.99
N ARG A 321 -96.95 15.61 4.63
CA ARG A 321 -95.75 15.11 5.31
C ARG A 321 -95.16 13.92 4.57
N VAL A 322 -93.86 13.94 4.33
CA VAL A 322 -93.12 12.82 3.74
C VAL A 322 -92.07 12.31 4.74
N ARG A 323 -92.08 11.01 4.99
CA ARG A 323 -91.15 10.34 5.93
C ARG A 323 -90.66 9.02 5.36
N LEU A 324 -89.47 8.61 5.80
CA LEU A 324 -88.93 7.28 5.54
C LEU A 324 -89.07 6.43 6.79
N ALA A 325 -89.44 5.16 6.62
CA ALA A 325 -89.55 4.22 7.71
C ALA A 325 -88.77 2.94 7.41
N LEU A 326 -88.06 2.45 8.43
CA LEU A 326 -87.32 1.20 8.40
C LEU A 326 -88.24 0.07 8.88
N PRO A 327 -88.43 -1.01 8.10
CA PRO A 327 -89.23 -2.16 8.54
C PRO A 327 -88.69 -2.78 9.84
N ALA A 328 -89.56 -3.45 10.60
CA ALA A 328 -89.13 -4.25 11.74
C ALA A 328 -88.07 -5.29 11.31
N SER A 329 -87.09 -5.55 12.17
CA SER A 329 -85.95 -6.46 11.91
C SER A 329 -84.96 -6.02 10.83
N TYR A 330 -85.15 -4.89 10.15
CA TYR A 330 -84.21 -4.37 9.16
C TYR A 330 -83.22 -3.42 9.81
N ARG A 331 -82.03 -3.26 9.23
CA ARG A 331 -81.02 -2.33 9.73
C ARG A 331 -80.39 -1.54 8.59
N LEU A 332 -79.82 -0.40 8.95
CA LEU A 332 -78.98 0.42 8.10
C LEU A 332 -77.64 0.71 8.80
N TYR A 333 -76.71 1.30 8.06
CA TYR A 333 -75.44 1.80 8.52
C TYR A 333 -75.26 3.24 8.05
N ASP A 334 -74.80 4.11 8.96
CA ASP A 334 -74.35 5.44 8.61
C ASP A 334 -73.23 5.93 9.55
N ASP A 335 -72.32 6.73 9.02
CA ASP A 335 -71.25 7.37 9.79
C ASP A 335 -70.91 8.77 9.24
N SER A 336 -69.77 9.33 9.66
CA SER A 336 -69.32 10.67 9.26
C SER A 336 -69.25 10.88 7.74
N ARG A 337 -69.25 9.81 6.94
CA ARG A 337 -69.21 9.83 5.48
C ARG A 337 -70.58 9.93 4.79
N ASN A 338 -71.71 9.87 5.52
CA ASN A 338 -73.08 9.91 4.98
C ASN A 338 -73.35 8.84 3.90
N PHE A 339 -73.41 7.58 4.32
CA PHE A 339 -73.80 6.47 3.45
C PHE A 339 -75.30 6.42 3.17
N SER A 340 -76.12 6.83 4.15
CA SER A 340 -77.58 6.90 4.00
C SER A 340 -78.02 8.36 3.95
N VAL A 341 -78.70 8.75 2.87
CA VAL A 341 -79.09 10.15 2.61
C VAL A 341 -80.53 10.23 2.16
N PHE A 342 -81.28 11.21 2.66
CA PHE A 342 -82.63 11.55 2.20
C PHE A 342 -82.64 12.98 1.68
N SER A 343 -83.02 13.16 0.41
CA SER A 343 -83.07 14.46 -0.24
C SER A 343 -84.39 14.67 -0.95
N GLY A 344 -84.80 15.93 -1.08
CA GLY A 344 -85.90 16.30 -1.95
C GLY A 344 -85.97 17.77 -2.24
N PHE A 345 -86.60 18.15 -3.35
CA PHE A 345 -86.73 19.53 -3.78
C PHE A 345 -88.03 19.75 -4.57
N LEU A 346 -88.51 20.99 -4.55
CA LEU A 346 -89.63 21.44 -5.37
C LEU A 346 -89.16 21.57 -6.83
N LEU A 347 -89.84 20.90 -7.75
CA LEU A 347 -89.63 21.08 -9.18
C LEU A 347 -90.30 22.38 -9.65
N PHE A 348 -91.58 22.54 -9.31
CA PHE A 348 -92.33 23.77 -9.55
C PHE A 348 -93.58 23.81 -8.64
N PRO A 349 -93.98 24.99 -8.15
CA PRO A 349 -95.26 25.18 -7.48
C PRO A 349 -96.43 24.95 -8.45
N VAL A 350 -97.58 24.50 -7.94
CA VAL A 350 -98.81 24.24 -8.73
C VAL A 350 -99.96 25.08 -8.20
#